data_AF-A0A924ZUP9-F1
#
_entry.id   AF-A0A924ZUP9-F1
#
_cell.length_a   1.000
_cell.length_b   1.000
_cell.length_c   1.000
_cell.angle_alpha   90.00
_cell.angle_beta   90.00
_cell.angle_gamma   90.00
#
_symmetry.space_group_name_H-M   'P 1'
#
loop_
_entity.id
_entity.type
_entity.pdbx_description
1 polymer ?
#
loop_
_entity_poly.entity_id
_entity_poly.type
_entity_poly.pdbx_seq_one_letter_code
_entity_poly.pdbx_strand_id
1 'polypeptide(L)'
;MILDGNATRTETAYSCQLSRAVDYSFGLDSYLAKVNAPIDKAVTLLNSIKPFRQKLQISIREDRPLMFEVNKNKINIGSSFVNIDYHLSRAVIKVWILENKNSMKLDTALFEESFTDFILYVLTGKVELEDPTDKIRTKLGSVKWPQVIKSVQGYCMSAWKSAEHAEACSQDFENKNTDAQAAVFSLRPLLTSSIIGAYNELSMNQKSDLIQNIPDILAGMNLGSEKMIESLLIDSNPLHNGMININKFTDLILSSTLKTRGSIYQLYTGITQHLQQYGVTDSFAEAYFDYLVEFNGKLSDHSPFFKALAGAAVINPEVQVAVKDASSIWILPSKTALPIKVFNQIKARQMVFMGCNHPKNIHVEQFFQKTEKLMLINECDQTVEYNFDSLFRDGIKAFIGKNSKINFVQLHMPSLEMIRNDLSPSQNFFELVKHRDIERKEFKTLGWSKIQWKKDLHAYRPEAVIEAIEYFRN
;
A
#
# COMPACT_ATOMS: atom_id res chain seq x y z
N MET A 1 -60.89 -16.84 -33.03
CA MET A 1 -60.66 -18.24 -32.59
C MET A 1 -59.19 -18.58 -32.80
N ILE A 2 -58.32 -18.08 -31.91
CA ILE A 2 -57.11 -18.74 -31.41
C ILE A 2 -57.15 -18.36 -29.92
N LEU A 3 -57.41 -19.36 -29.09
CA LEU A 3 -57.29 -19.28 -27.65
C LEU A 3 -55.81 -19.44 -27.35
N ASP A 4 -55.18 -18.42 -26.77
CA ASP A 4 -54.00 -18.66 -25.94
C ASP A 4 -54.27 -18.01 -24.60
N GLY A 5 -54.61 -18.88 -23.65
CA GLY A 5 -54.81 -18.51 -22.27
C GLY A 5 -53.50 -17.97 -21.72
N ASN A 6 -53.54 -16.71 -21.25
CA ASN A 6 -52.60 -16.24 -20.25
C ASN A 6 -52.82 -17.10 -18.99
N ALA A 7 -52.15 -18.24 -18.93
CA ALA A 7 -51.90 -18.92 -17.69
C ALA A 7 -51.05 -17.96 -16.87
N THR A 8 -51.68 -17.23 -15.95
CA THR A 8 -51.02 -16.52 -14.87
C THR A 8 -50.22 -17.57 -14.09
N ARG A 9 -48.94 -17.71 -14.42
CA ARG A 9 -48.01 -18.58 -13.70
C ARG A 9 -47.79 -17.95 -12.34
N THR A 10 -48.45 -18.51 -11.33
CA THR A 10 -48.18 -18.22 -9.92
C THR A 10 -47.13 -19.21 -9.44
N GLU A 11 -45.96 -18.72 -9.02
CA GLU A 11 -44.97 -19.53 -8.30
C GLU A 11 -44.95 -19.16 -6.82
N THR A 12 -44.68 -20.16 -5.98
CA THR A 12 -44.70 -20.01 -4.52
C THR A 12 -43.34 -19.48 -4.05
N ALA A 13 -43.22 -18.19 -3.79
CA ALA A 13 -42.03 -17.62 -3.14
C ALA A 13 -42.11 -17.84 -1.62
N TYR A 14 -41.09 -18.46 -1.02
CA TYR A 14 -41.04 -18.72 0.42
C TYR A 14 -40.51 -17.50 1.17
N SER A 15 -41.40 -16.73 1.79
CA SER A 15 -41.07 -15.82 2.89
C SER A 15 -41.40 -16.49 4.21
N CYS A 16 -40.44 -16.56 5.13
CA CYS A 16 -40.61 -17.12 6.47
C CYS A 16 -41.53 -16.23 7.33
N GLN A 17 -42.85 -16.22 7.07
CA GLN A 17 -43.91 -16.12 8.10
C GLN A 17 -45.35 -16.06 7.58
N LEU A 18 -45.62 -15.90 6.28
CA LEU A 18 -46.98 -15.87 5.73
C LEU A 18 -47.00 -16.42 4.30
N SER A 19 -47.79 -17.46 4.06
CA SER A 19 -48.09 -18.00 2.73
C SER A 19 -48.95 -17.00 1.96
N ARG A 20 -48.30 -16.09 1.22
CA ARG A 20 -48.96 -15.14 0.33
C ARG A 20 -48.60 -15.49 -1.11
N ALA A 21 -49.60 -15.78 -1.93
CA ALA A 21 -49.41 -15.82 -3.37
C ALA A 21 -49.01 -14.41 -3.83
N VAL A 22 -47.86 -14.31 -4.48
CA VAL A 22 -47.34 -13.07 -5.09
C VAL A 22 -47.22 -13.33 -6.58
N ASP A 23 -47.47 -12.29 -7.38
CA ASP A 23 -47.33 -12.39 -8.82
C ASP A 23 -45.88 -12.70 -9.19
N TYR A 24 -45.72 -13.63 -10.14
CA TYR A 24 -44.42 -14.03 -10.64
C TYR A 24 -43.67 -12.83 -11.21
N SER A 25 -42.43 -12.65 -10.76
CA SER A 25 -41.53 -11.63 -11.28
C SER A 25 -40.39 -12.30 -12.02
N PHE A 26 -40.41 -12.20 -13.35
CA PHE A 26 -39.30 -12.64 -14.20
C PHE A 26 -37.96 -11.99 -13.79
N GLY A 27 -38.03 -10.77 -13.25
CA GLY A 27 -36.87 -10.12 -12.63
C GLY A 27 -36.31 -10.92 -11.46
N LEU A 28 -37.16 -11.41 -10.56
CA LEU A 28 -36.74 -12.14 -9.36
C LEU A 28 -36.03 -13.47 -9.68
N ASP A 29 -36.54 -14.23 -10.65
CA ASP A 29 -35.87 -15.46 -11.14
C ASP A 29 -34.47 -15.18 -11.70
N SER A 30 -34.34 -14.10 -12.45
CA SER A 30 -33.04 -13.69 -13.00
C SER A 30 -32.04 -13.31 -11.89
N TYR A 31 -32.51 -12.75 -10.77
CA TYR A 31 -31.69 -12.50 -9.58
C TYR A 31 -31.38 -13.77 -8.81
N LEU A 32 -32.34 -14.68 -8.63
CA LEU A 32 -32.14 -15.93 -7.90
C LEU A 32 -31.03 -16.79 -8.53
N ALA A 33 -30.98 -16.90 -9.85
CA ALA A 33 -29.92 -17.62 -10.55
C ALA A 33 -28.53 -17.00 -10.29
N LYS A 34 -28.43 -15.66 -10.29
CA LYS A 34 -27.18 -14.93 -10.01
C LYS A 34 -26.75 -14.99 -8.55
N VAL A 35 -27.71 -15.14 -7.64
CA VAL A 35 -27.52 -15.10 -6.19
C VAL A 35 -27.20 -16.48 -5.63
N ASN A 36 -27.90 -17.53 -6.07
CA ASN A 36 -27.80 -18.87 -5.49
C ASN A 36 -26.42 -19.49 -5.69
N ALA A 37 -25.88 -19.48 -6.92
CA ALA A 37 -24.63 -20.20 -7.20
C ALA A 37 -23.42 -19.67 -6.40
N PRO A 38 -23.19 -18.34 -6.26
CA PRO A 38 -22.11 -17.82 -5.41
C PRO A 38 -22.34 -18.04 -3.91
N ILE A 39 -23.60 -18.02 -3.45
CA ILE A 39 -23.95 -18.28 -2.05
C ILE A 39 -23.74 -19.74 -1.70
N ASP A 40 -24.25 -20.66 -2.52
CA ASP A 40 -24.21 -22.10 -2.26
C ASP A 40 -22.77 -22.57 -2.05
N LYS A 41 -21.85 -22.14 -2.92
CA LYS A 41 -20.42 -22.47 -2.77
C LYS A 41 -19.84 -22.00 -1.44
N ALA A 42 -20.11 -20.75 -1.07
CA ALA A 42 -19.61 -20.17 0.18
C ALA A 42 -20.24 -20.88 1.39
N VAL A 43 -21.56 -21.07 1.39
CA VAL A 43 -22.31 -21.72 2.47
C VAL A 43 -21.90 -23.18 2.64
N THR A 44 -21.70 -23.93 1.55
CA THR A 44 -21.23 -25.31 1.61
C THR A 44 -19.85 -25.40 2.28
N LEU A 45 -18.89 -24.58 1.86
CA LEU A 45 -17.56 -24.55 2.49
C LEU A 45 -17.67 -24.19 3.98
N LEU A 46 -18.35 -23.09 4.30
CA LEU A 46 -18.42 -22.58 5.67
C LEU A 46 -19.13 -23.56 6.61
N ASN A 47 -20.21 -24.20 6.15
CA ASN A 47 -20.91 -25.24 6.92
C ASN A 47 -20.07 -26.49 7.13
N SER A 48 -19.14 -26.81 6.22
CA SER A 48 -18.20 -27.93 6.40
C SER A 48 -17.15 -27.67 7.48
N ILE A 49 -16.90 -26.39 7.82
CA ILE A 49 -16.01 -25.97 8.91
C ILE A 49 -16.82 -25.83 10.19
N LYS A 50 -17.85 -25.00 10.17
CA LYS A 50 -18.80 -24.80 11.27
C LYS A 50 -20.11 -24.22 10.77
N PRO A 51 -21.26 -24.85 11.04
CA PRO A 51 -22.55 -24.37 10.56
C PRO A 51 -22.90 -22.96 11.05
N PHE A 52 -23.62 -22.19 10.21
CA PHE A 52 -24.24 -20.93 10.61
C PHE A 52 -25.21 -21.13 11.78
N ARG A 53 -25.18 -20.21 12.74
CA ARG A 53 -26.10 -20.20 13.89
C ARG A 53 -27.43 -19.55 13.55
N GLN A 54 -27.42 -18.55 12.65
CA GLN A 54 -28.61 -17.81 12.24
C GLN A 54 -28.83 -17.95 10.73
N LYS A 55 -30.10 -17.84 10.32
CA LYS A 55 -30.44 -17.83 8.90
C LYS A 55 -29.99 -16.51 8.28
N LEU A 56 -29.33 -16.59 7.12
CA LEU A 56 -28.93 -15.44 6.33
C LEU A 56 -30.16 -14.70 5.79
N GLN A 57 -30.16 -13.38 5.89
CA GLN A 57 -31.13 -12.50 5.27
C GLN A 57 -30.40 -11.60 4.29
N ILE A 58 -30.78 -11.65 3.01
CA ILE A 58 -30.12 -10.89 1.95
C ILE A 58 -31.14 -9.95 1.34
N SER A 59 -30.83 -8.65 1.38
CA SER A 59 -31.65 -7.59 0.79
C SER A 59 -30.86 -6.92 -0.33
N ILE A 60 -31.38 -7.00 -1.55
CA ILE A 60 -30.77 -6.36 -2.72
C ILE A 60 -31.38 -4.96 -2.88
N ARG A 61 -30.53 -3.94 -2.92
CA ARG A 61 -30.92 -2.52 -2.99
C ARG A 61 -30.65 -1.96 -4.40
N GLU A 62 -31.71 -1.80 -5.17
CA GLU A 62 -31.65 -1.13 -6.47
C GLU A 62 -31.58 0.40 -6.33
N ASP A 63 -32.18 0.95 -5.28
CA ASP A 63 -32.19 2.38 -4.97
C ASP A 63 -30.83 2.92 -4.47
N ARG A 64 -29.97 2.02 -3.98
CA ARG A 64 -28.61 2.33 -3.53
C ARG A 64 -27.61 1.34 -4.12
N PRO A 65 -27.24 1.49 -5.40
CA PRO A 65 -26.48 0.47 -6.15
C PRO A 65 -25.07 0.21 -5.60
N LEU A 66 -24.49 1.17 -4.87
CA LEU A 66 -23.16 1.07 -4.22
C LEU A 66 -23.22 0.77 -2.72
N MET A 67 -24.40 0.45 -2.16
CA MET A 67 -24.52 0.08 -0.76
C MET A 67 -23.90 -1.30 -0.51
N PHE A 68 -23.12 -1.44 0.57
CA PHE A 68 -22.66 -2.74 1.05
C PHE A 68 -22.61 -2.69 2.57
N GLU A 69 -23.47 -3.46 3.24
CA GLU A 69 -23.55 -3.48 4.70
C GLU A 69 -23.80 -4.90 5.17
N VAL A 70 -22.94 -5.37 6.09
CA VAL A 70 -23.09 -6.65 6.76
C VAL A 70 -23.30 -6.40 8.26
N ASN A 71 -24.46 -6.79 8.78
CA ASN A 71 -24.79 -6.63 10.18
C ASN A 71 -25.41 -7.92 10.73
N LYS A 72 -24.65 -8.63 11.57
CA LYS A 72 -25.01 -9.96 12.09
C LYS A 72 -25.36 -10.90 10.93
N ASN A 73 -26.59 -11.41 10.87
CA ASN A 73 -27.08 -12.32 9.84
C ASN A 73 -27.73 -11.60 8.63
N LYS A 74 -27.67 -10.27 8.58
CA LYS A 74 -28.27 -9.45 7.52
C LYS A 74 -27.21 -8.89 6.59
N ILE A 75 -27.45 -9.04 5.29
CA ILE A 75 -26.64 -8.51 4.20
C ILE A 75 -27.53 -7.54 3.40
N ASN A 76 -27.20 -6.26 3.43
CA ASN A 76 -27.79 -5.26 2.53
C ASN A 76 -26.77 -4.97 1.44
N ILE A 77 -27.08 -5.33 0.20
CA ILE A 77 -26.13 -5.25 -0.92
C ILE A 77 -26.77 -4.54 -2.10
N GLY A 78 -26.07 -3.54 -2.64
CA GLY A 78 -26.47 -2.78 -3.80
C GLY A 78 -26.36 -3.61 -5.08
N SER A 79 -27.21 -3.33 -6.05
CA SER A 79 -27.29 -4.12 -7.28
C SER A 79 -26.00 -4.12 -8.11
N SER A 80 -25.12 -3.11 -7.96
CA SER A 80 -23.82 -3.10 -8.65
C SER A 80 -22.86 -4.17 -8.12
N PHE A 81 -22.96 -4.54 -6.85
CA PHE A 81 -22.13 -5.60 -6.26
C PHE A 81 -22.65 -7.01 -6.54
N VAL A 82 -23.97 -7.19 -6.67
CA VAL A 82 -24.58 -8.51 -6.94
C VAL A 82 -24.14 -9.06 -8.30
N ASN A 83 -23.91 -8.18 -9.28
CA ASN A 83 -23.52 -8.58 -10.63
C ASN A 83 -22.01 -8.79 -10.81
N ILE A 84 -21.21 -8.60 -9.76
CA ILE A 84 -19.76 -8.75 -9.79
C ILE A 84 -19.37 -9.97 -8.98
N ASP A 85 -18.46 -10.76 -9.53
CA ASP A 85 -18.01 -12.00 -8.90
C ASP A 85 -17.50 -11.76 -7.47
N TYR A 86 -17.80 -12.73 -6.61
CA TYR A 86 -17.29 -12.88 -5.25
C TYR A 86 -17.74 -11.86 -4.19
N HIS A 87 -18.30 -10.68 -4.53
CA HIS A 87 -18.76 -9.73 -3.50
C HIS A 87 -19.85 -10.31 -2.60
N LEU A 88 -20.80 -11.06 -3.18
CA LEU A 88 -21.83 -11.74 -2.42
C LEU A 88 -21.24 -12.87 -1.54
N SER A 89 -20.29 -13.66 -2.07
CA SER A 89 -19.58 -14.68 -1.28
C SER A 89 -18.80 -14.05 -0.12
N ARG A 90 -18.16 -12.90 -0.33
CA ARG A 90 -17.48 -12.13 0.75
C ARG A 90 -18.45 -11.68 1.82
N ALA A 91 -19.62 -11.17 1.45
CA ALA A 91 -20.64 -10.77 2.42
C ALA A 91 -21.08 -11.96 3.29
N VAL A 92 -21.28 -13.14 2.69
CA VAL A 92 -21.61 -14.38 3.42
C VAL A 92 -20.48 -14.82 4.35
N ILE A 93 -19.23 -14.78 3.87
CA ILE A 93 -18.05 -15.09 4.68
C ILE A 93 -17.94 -14.11 5.88
N LYS A 94 -18.17 -12.82 5.66
CA LYS A 94 -18.20 -11.82 6.74
C LYS A 94 -19.25 -12.14 7.79
N VAL A 95 -20.48 -12.48 7.40
CA VAL A 95 -21.50 -12.93 8.36
C VAL A 95 -20.98 -14.09 9.20
N TRP A 96 -20.38 -15.09 8.56
CA TRP A 96 -19.85 -16.27 9.26
C TRP A 96 -18.72 -15.92 10.25
N ILE A 97 -17.81 -15.01 9.86
CA ILE A 97 -16.77 -14.50 10.75
C ILE A 97 -17.41 -13.82 11.96
N LEU A 98 -18.40 -12.94 11.74
CA LEU A 98 -19.08 -12.21 12.82
C LEU A 98 -19.82 -13.14 13.79
N GLU A 99 -20.35 -14.27 13.34
CA GLU A 99 -21.01 -15.26 14.23
C GLU A 99 -20.02 -16.07 15.08
N ASN A 100 -18.78 -16.20 14.62
CA ASN A 100 -17.76 -17.04 15.24
C ASN A 100 -16.69 -16.26 16.01
N LYS A 101 -16.57 -14.96 15.77
CA LYS A 101 -15.62 -14.11 16.51
C LYS A 101 -16.07 -13.86 17.94
N ASN A 102 -15.10 -13.66 18.83
CA ASN A 102 -15.35 -13.11 20.15
C ASN A 102 -15.88 -11.67 20.04
N SER A 103 -16.93 -11.32 20.79
CA SER A 103 -17.63 -10.04 20.70
C SER A 103 -16.91 -8.90 21.45
N MET A 104 -15.57 -8.85 21.41
CA MET A 104 -14.82 -7.77 22.06
C MET A 104 -15.17 -6.41 21.43
N LYS A 105 -15.19 -5.36 22.26
CA LYS A 105 -15.43 -3.95 21.86
C LYS A 105 -14.24 -3.31 21.13
N LEU A 106 -13.44 -4.11 20.44
CA LEU A 106 -12.24 -3.64 19.76
C LEU A 106 -12.52 -3.50 18.26
N ASP A 107 -12.05 -2.42 17.65
CA ASP A 107 -12.13 -2.27 16.19
C ASP A 107 -11.29 -3.38 15.54
N THR A 108 -11.96 -4.30 14.84
CA THR A 108 -11.34 -5.46 14.19
C THR A 108 -11.61 -5.45 12.68
N ALA A 109 -12.08 -4.33 12.13
CA ALA A 109 -12.56 -4.26 10.75
C ALA A 109 -11.47 -4.62 9.72
N LEU A 110 -10.23 -4.14 9.89
CA LEU A 110 -9.12 -4.51 9.01
C LEU A 110 -8.79 -6.00 9.05
N PHE A 111 -8.86 -6.61 10.24
CA PHE A 111 -8.68 -8.04 10.40
C PHE A 111 -9.79 -8.79 9.65
N GLU A 112 -11.04 -8.40 9.86
CA GLU A 112 -12.21 -9.01 9.20
C GLU A 112 -12.12 -8.93 7.68
N GLU A 113 -11.72 -7.79 7.12
CA GLU A 113 -11.50 -7.63 5.68
C GLU A 113 -10.44 -8.61 5.15
N SER A 114 -9.26 -8.59 5.76
CA SER A 114 -8.11 -9.40 5.30
C SER A 114 -8.38 -10.89 5.48
N PHE A 115 -9.07 -11.26 6.56
CA PHE A 115 -9.43 -12.65 6.86
C PHE A 115 -10.61 -13.14 6.00
N THR A 116 -11.54 -12.26 5.62
CA THR A 116 -12.58 -12.55 4.62
C THR A 116 -11.93 -12.89 3.28
N ASP A 117 -10.95 -12.09 2.85
CA ASP A 117 -10.24 -12.34 1.60
C ASP A 117 -9.41 -13.63 1.63
N PHE A 118 -8.84 -13.97 2.80
CA PHE A 118 -8.18 -15.27 3.00
C PHE A 118 -9.16 -16.44 2.86
N ILE A 119 -10.33 -16.40 3.49
CA ILE A 119 -11.33 -17.48 3.33
C ILE A 119 -11.85 -17.54 1.89
N LEU A 120 -12.01 -16.39 1.22
CA LEU A 120 -12.36 -16.35 -0.20
C LEU A 120 -11.28 -17.01 -1.05
N TYR A 121 -10.00 -16.78 -0.75
CA TYR A 121 -8.89 -17.44 -1.41
C TYR A 121 -8.94 -18.96 -1.19
N VAL A 122 -9.25 -19.44 0.01
CA VAL A 122 -9.45 -20.88 0.27
C VAL A 122 -10.59 -21.46 -0.57
N LEU A 123 -11.68 -20.71 -0.74
CA LEU A 123 -12.84 -21.13 -1.53
C LEU A 123 -12.56 -21.19 -3.04
N THR A 124 -11.75 -20.26 -3.55
CA THR A 124 -11.70 -19.98 -5.00
C THR A 124 -10.31 -20.12 -5.62
N GLY A 125 -9.26 -20.17 -4.80
CA GLY A 125 -7.85 -20.11 -5.19
C GLY A 125 -7.37 -18.73 -5.63
N LYS A 126 -8.21 -17.68 -5.56
CA LYS A 126 -7.90 -16.32 -6.06
C LYS A 126 -8.52 -15.23 -5.20
N VAL A 127 -7.94 -14.02 -5.25
CA VAL A 127 -8.53 -12.79 -4.70
C VAL A 127 -8.49 -11.71 -5.78
N GLU A 128 -9.38 -11.86 -6.76
CA GLU A 128 -9.56 -10.94 -7.88
C GLU A 128 -10.94 -10.28 -7.76
N LEU A 129 -11.03 -9.24 -6.93
CA LEU A 129 -12.24 -8.47 -6.70
C LEU A 129 -12.23 -7.27 -7.62
N GLU A 130 -13.32 -7.11 -8.36
CA GLU A 130 -13.52 -5.96 -9.24
C GLU A 130 -14.25 -4.85 -8.48
N ASP A 131 -13.75 -3.63 -8.62
CA ASP A 131 -14.38 -2.44 -8.09
C ASP A 131 -15.66 -2.11 -8.88
N PRO A 132 -16.82 -1.90 -8.24
CA PRO A 132 -18.06 -1.64 -8.96
C PRO A 132 -18.06 -0.33 -9.74
N THR A 133 -17.28 0.66 -9.28
CA THR A 133 -17.21 2.01 -9.85
C THR A 133 -16.17 2.07 -10.95
N ASP A 134 -14.93 1.71 -10.64
CA ASP A 134 -13.78 1.93 -11.52
C ASP A 134 -13.44 0.71 -12.39
N LYS A 135 -14.06 -0.44 -12.12
CA LYS A 135 -13.83 -1.73 -12.82
C LYS A 135 -12.38 -2.23 -12.77
N ILE A 136 -11.61 -1.73 -11.80
CA ILE A 136 -10.24 -2.14 -11.53
C ILE A 136 -10.26 -3.37 -10.63
N ARG A 137 -9.35 -4.33 -10.86
CA ARG A 137 -9.27 -5.57 -10.07
C ARG A 137 -8.13 -5.55 -9.06
N THR A 138 -8.36 -6.20 -7.92
CA THR A 138 -7.30 -6.43 -6.91
C THR A 138 -6.20 -7.34 -7.47
N LYS A 139 -4.97 -7.10 -7.01
CA LYS A 139 -3.80 -7.93 -7.31
C LYS A 139 -3.01 -8.20 -6.02
N LEU A 140 -2.73 -9.48 -5.76
CA LEU A 140 -1.92 -9.92 -4.61
C LEU A 140 -0.44 -9.67 -4.83
N GLY A 141 0.31 -9.48 -3.73
CA GLY A 141 1.78 -9.39 -3.73
C GLY A 141 2.37 -8.16 -4.42
N SER A 142 1.55 -7.16 -4.78
CA SER A 142 2.00 -6.00 -5.56
C SER A 142 2.42 -4.80 -4.71
N VAL A 143 2.35 -4.89 -3.37
CA VAL A 143 2.62 -3.77 -2.47
C VAL A 143 3.61 -4.15 -1.38
N LYS A 144 4.50 -3.23 -1.07
CA LYS A 144 5.48 -3.32 0.02
C LYS A 144 5.15 -2.29 1.10
N TRP A 145 5.74 -2.46 2.28
CA TRP A 145 5.76 -1.45 3.33
C TRP A 145 6.90 -0.43 3.07
N PRO A 146 6.66 0.89 3.27
CA PRO A 146 5.40 1.56 3.62
C PRO A 146 4.56 2.00 2.40
N GLN A 147 4.91 1.61 1.17
CA GLN A 147 4.23 2.01 -0.08
C GLN A 147 2.73 1.70 -0.09
N VAL A 148 2.31 0.73 0.72
CA VAL A 148 0.92 0.34 0.88
C VAL A 148 0.04 1.45 1.48
N ILE A 149 0.59 2.38 2.26
CA ILE A 149 -0.18 3.44 2.92
C ILE A 149 -0.58 4.51 1.91
N LYS A 150 -1.88 4.84 1.89
CA LYS A 150 -2.47 5.84 0.98
C LYS A 150 -3.17 6.92 1.77
N SER A 151 -3.28 8.12 1.21
CA SER A 151 -4.25 9.09 1.71
C SER A 151 -5.68 8.63 1.38
N VAL A 152 -6.68 9.32 1.91
CA VAL A 152 -8.09 9.11 1.59
C VAL A 152 -8.36 8.97 0.10
N GLN A 153 -7.90 9.92 -0.70
CA GLN A 153 -8.17 9.93 -2.14
C GLN A 153 -7.56 8.69 -2.81
N GLY A 154 -6.31 8.36 -2.44
CA GLY A 154 -5.62 7.18 -2.98
C GLY A 154 -6.26 5.86 -2.54
N TYR A 155 -6.82 5.82 -1.34
CA TYR A 155 -7.60 4.69 -0.84
C TYR A 155 -8.91 4.52 -1.63
N CYS A 156 -9.67 5.60 -1.85
CA CYS A 156 -10.92 5.56 -2.60
C CYS A 156 -10.74 5.24 -4.10
N MET A 157 -9.57 5.56 -4.67
CA MET A 157 -9.19 5.15 -6.03
C MET A 157 -8.57 3.73 -6.10
N SER A 158 -8.40 3.06 -4.97
CA SER A 158 -7.77 1.74 -4.90
C SER A 158 -8.78 0.63 -5.21
N ALA A 159 -8.38 -0.37 -5.99
CA ALA A 159 -9.15 -1.62 -6.14
C ALA A 159 -9.32 -2.37 -4.81
N TRP A 160 -8.46 -2.09 -3.82
CA TRP A 160 -8.49 -2.70 -2.49
C TRP A 160 -9.40 -1.97 -1.48
N LYS A 161 -10.17 -0.96 -1.91
CA LYS A 161 -11.12 -0.29 -1.02
C LYS A 161 -12.14 -1.29 -0.45
N SER A 162 -12.54 -1.08 0.80
CA SER A 162 -13.58 -1.91 1.42
C SER A 162 -14.89 -1.68 0.69
N ALA A 163 -15.68 -2.74 0.51
CA ALA A 163 -16.97 -2.63 -0.17
C ALA A 163 -17.92 -1.74 0.64
N GLU A 164 -17.85 -1.81 1.98
CA GLU A 164 -18.57 -0.94 2.91
C GLU A 164 -18.25 0.55 2.74
N HIS A 165 -17.09 0.89 2.16
CA HIS A 165 -16.68 2.28 1.92
C HIS A 165 -17.01 2.78 0.52
N ALA A 166 -17.50 1.92 -0.39
CA ALA A 166 -17.68 2.28 -1.81
C ALA A 166 -18.63 3.46 -2.01
N GLU A 167 -19.78 3.44 -1.34
CA GLU A 167 -20.76 4.52 -1.43
C GLU A 167 -20.22 5.84 -0.85
N ALA A 168 -19.56 5.78 0.31
CA ALA A 168 -18.96 6.97 0.91
C ALA A 168 -17.83 7.55 0.03
N CYS A 169 -16.97 6.70 -0.55
CA CYS A 169 -15.94 7.14 -1.50
C CYS A 169 -16.50 7.79 -2.77
N SER A 170 -17.77 7.54 -3.11
CA SER A 170 -18.45 8.17 -4.26
C SER A 170 -19.05 9.54 -3.96
N GLN A 171 -19.18 9.91 -2.69
CA GLN A 171 -19.72 11.19 -2.22
C GLN A 171 -18.59 11.95 -1.54
N ASP A 172 -17.90 12.85 -2.27
CA ASP A 172 -16.78 13.70 -1.81
C ASP A 172 -16.36 13.47 -0.35
N PHE A 173 -15.44 12.53 -0.15
CA PHE A 173 -14.96 12.02 1.14
C PHE A 173 -14.09 13.05 1.89
N GLU A 174 -14.56 14.30 2.00
CA GLU A 174 -13.82 15.44 2.56
C GLU A 174 -14.07 15.68 4.06
N ASN A 175 -14.80 14.81 4.75
CA ASN A 175 -15.08 14.99 6.18
C ASN A 175 -13.95 14.51 7.11
N LYS A 176 -13.65 15.32 8.13
CA LYS A 176 -12.48 15.28 9.02
C LYS A 176 -12.46 14.08 9.99
N ASN A 177 -11.75 13.02 9.62
CA ASN A 177 -10.92 12.09 10.45
C ASN A 177 -10.47 10.86 9.62
N THR A 178 -10.40 11.06 8.30
CA THR A 178 -10.49 10.02 7.29
C THR A 178 -9.14 9.50 6.83
N ASP A 179 -8.07 10.29 6.94
CA ASP A 179 -6.71 9.89 6.53
C ASP A 179 -6.13 8.76 7.39
N ALA A 180 -6.32 8.82 8.71
CA ALA A 180 -5.85 7.74 9.59
C ALA A 180 -6.58 6.42 9.31
N GLN A 181 -7.90 6.46 9.10
CA GLN A 181 -8.68 5.28 8.74
C GLN A 181 -8.32 4.77 7.35
N ALA A 182 -8.21 5.64 6.35
CA ALA A 182 -7.80 5.28 5.00
C ALA A 182 -6.41 4.63 4.99
N ALA A 183 -5.46 5.16 5.77
CA ALA A 183 -4.14 4.56 5.93
C ALA A 183 -4.21 3.15 6.53
N VAL A 184 -5.00 2.95 7.59
CA VAL A 184 -5.20 1.63 8.21
C VAL A 184 -5.83 0.65 7.22
N PHE A 185 -6.92 1.01 6.55
CA PHE A 185 -7.56 0.12 5.57
C PHE A 185 -6.72 -0.12 4.32
N SER A 186 -5.79 0.79 4.00
CA SER A 186 -4.85 0.59 2.91
C SER A 186 -3.90 -0.59 3.14
N LEU A 187 -3.71 -1.04 4.40
CA LEU A 187 -2.92 -2.22 4.75
C LEU A 187 -3.50 -3.56 4.27
N ARG A 188 -4.80 -3.62 3.98
CA ARG A 188 -5.51 -4.84 3.57
C ARG A 188 -4.77 -5.70 2.52
N PRO A 189 -4.27 -5.16 1.39
CA PRO A 189 -3.47 -5.92 0.43
C PRO A 189 -2.19 -6.54 1.01
N LEU A 190 -1.47 -5.81 1.87
CA LEU A 190 -0.25 -6.30 2.52
C LEU A 190 -0.59 -7.48 3.43
N LEU A 191 -1.56 -7.29 4.33
CA LEU A 191 -1.98 -8.32 5.28
C LEU A 191 -2.55 -9.55 4.58
N THR A 192 -3.43 -9.36 3.60
CA THR A 192 -4.01 -10.44 2.79
C THR A 192 -2.93 -11.24 2.06
N SER A 193 -1.96 -10.55 1.45
CA SER A 193 -0.85 -11.20 0.75
C SER A 193 0.04 -12.00 1.71
N SER A 194 0.30 -11.49 2.92
CA SER A 194 1.08 -12.19 3.94
C SER A 194 0.39 -13.46 4.46
N ILE A 195 -0.92 -13.40 4.73
CA ILE A 195 -1.68 -14.58 5.20
C ILE A 195 -1.74 -15.65 4.11
N ILE A 196 -2.01 -15.25 2.86
CA ILE A 196 -2.09 -16.19 1.73
C ILE A 196 -0.72 -16.80 1.43
N GLY A 197 0.35 -16.01 1.45
CA GLY A 197 1.72 -16.51 1.31
C GLY A 197 2.02 -17.58 2.35
N ALA A 198 1.80 -17.26 3.63
CA ALA A 198 2.04 -18.17 4.74
C ALA A 198 1.20 -19.45 4.64
N TYR A 199 -0.08 -19.32 4.27
CA TYR A 199 -0.95 -20.46 4.04
C TYR A 199 -0.44 -21.36 2.91
N ASN A 200 0.05 -20.79 1.82
CA ASN A 200 0.50 -21.54 0.66
C ASN A 200 1.73 -22.41 0.96
N GLU A 201 2.58 -21.98 1.90
CA GLU A 201 3.76 -22.71 2.37
C GLU A 201 3.42 -23.91 3.27
N LEU A 202 2.20 -23.99 3.80
CA LEU A 202 1.74 -25.14 4.58
C LEU A 202 1.55 -26.38 3.69
N SER A 203 1.87 -27.56 4.24
CA SER A 203 1.50 -28.84 3.65
C SER A 203 -0.02 -29.02 3.59
N MET A 204 -0.51 -29.93 2.74
CA MET A 204 -1.96 -30.17 2.61
C MET A 204 -2.63 -30.56 3.92
N ASN A 205 -1.96 -31.35 4.77
CA ASN A 205 -2.48 -31.73 6.09
C ASN A 205 -2.57 -30.52 7.02
N GLN A 206 -1.55 -29.66 7.03
CA GLN A 206 -1.55 -28.41 7.82
C GLN A 206 -2.59 -27.42 7.31
N LYS A 207 -2.80 -27.33 5.99
CA LYS A 207 -3.87 -26.53 5.39
C LYS A 207 -5.23 -27.01 5.87
N SER A 208 -5.51 -28.31 5.75
CA SER A 208 -6.78 -28.89 6.21
C SER A 208 -7.00 -28.66 7.71
N ASP A 209 -5.99 -28.91 8.54
CA ASP A 209 -6.04 -28.68 9.98
C ASP A 209 -6.29 -27.20 10.29
N LEU A 210 -5.59 -26.28 9.64
CA LEU A 210 -5.80 -24.84 9.84
C LEU A 210 -7.24 -24.43 9.51
N ILE A 211 -7.78 -24.86 8.36
CA ILE A 211 -9.14 -24.50 7.93
C ILE A 211 -10.19 -24.98 8.94
N GLN A 212 -10.05 -26.21 9.45
CA GLN A 212 -10.95 -26.76 10.47
C GLN A 212 -10.86 -26.01 11.81
N ASN A 213 -9.71 -25.39 12.10
CA ASN A 213 -9.47 -24.65 13.33
C ASN A 213 -9.73 -23.13 13.21
N ILE A 214 -10.18 -22.62 12.06
CA ILE A 214 -10.56 -21.20 11.92
C ILE A 214 -11.55 -20.73 13.00
N PRO A 215 -12.63 -21.49 13.34
CA PRO A 215 -13.54 -21.07 14.40
C PRO A 215 -12.87 -20.87 15.76
N ASP A 216 -11.86 -21.68 16.07
CA ASP A 216 -11.10 -21.56 17.32
C ASP A 216 -10.22 -20.31 17.31
N ILE A 217 -9.61 -19.98 16.16
CA ILE A 217 -8.87 -18.71 15.99
C ILE A 217 -9.82 -17.54 16.25
N LEU A 218 -10.97 -17.51 15.58
CA LEU A 218 -11.95 -16.42 15.69
C LEU A 218 -12.51 -16.28 17.12
N ALA A 219 -12.84 -17.39 17.78
CA ALA A 219 -13.33 -17.39 19.15
C ALA A 219 -12.25 -17.03 20.18
N GLY A 220 -11.00 -17.37 19.89
CA GLY A 220 -9.84 -17.12 20.75
C GLY A 220 -9.20 -15.73 20.57
N MET A 221 -9.67 -14.92 19.62
CA MET A 221 -9.13 -13.58 19.37
C MET A 221 -9.26 -12.68 20.61
N ASN A 222 -8.13 -12.20 21.09
CA ASN A 222 -8.04 -11.28 22.23
C ASN A 222 -6.78 -10.39 22.10
N LEU A 223 -6.77 -9.21 22.71
CA LEU A 223 -5.55 -8.43 22.91
C LEU A 223 -5.28 -8.29 24.39
N GLY A 224 -4.01 -8.36 24.78
CA GLY A 224 -3.60 -7.97 26.14
C GLY A 224 -4.04 -6.53 26.45
N SER A 225 -4.35 -6.24 27.70
CA SER A 225 -4.87 -4.92 28.13
C SER A 225 -3.98 -3.75 27.71
N GLU A 226 -2.66 -3.93 27.73
CA GLU A 226 -1.69 -2.93 27.28
C GLU A 226 -1.83 -2.61 25.78
N LYS A 227 -1.84 -3.65 24.93
CA LYS A 227 -2.04 -3.51 23.48
C LYS A 227 -3.43 -3.00 23.12
N MET A 228 -4.43 -3.32 23.95
CA MET A 228 -5.78 -2.77 23.82
C MET A 228 -5.78 -1.25 24.04
N ILE A 229 -5.10 -0.76 25.07
CA ILE A 229 -4.96 0.68 25.34
C ILE A 229 -4.19 1.37 24.21
N GLU A 230 -3.06 0.81 23.77
CA GLU A 230 -2.28 1.33 22.65
C GLU A 230 -3.12 1.45 21.38
N SER A 231 -3.97 0.44 21.09
CA SER A 231 -4.86 0.46 19.93
C SER A 231 -6.00 1.48 19.99
N LEU A 232 -6.29 2.05 21.16
CA LEU A 232 -7.28 3.11 21.36
C LEU A 232 -6.66 4.52 21.23
N LEU A 233 -5.33 4.62 21.31
CA LEU A 233 -4.61 5.86 21.10
C LEU A 233 -4.47 6.10 19.60
N ILE A 234 -5.35 6.93 19.03
CA ILE A 234 -5.26 7.35 17.63
C ILE A 234 -4.12 8.37 17.53
N ASP A 235 -3.01 7.99 16.92
CA ASP A 235 -1.97 8.94 16.53
C ASP A 235 -2.38 9.66 15.23
N SER A 236 -1.97 10.90 15.08
CA SER A 236 -2.02 11.63 13.81
C SER A 236 -1.08 11.06 12.75
N ASN A 237 -0.18 10.12 13.11
CA ASN A 237 0.79 9.50 12.23
C ASN A 237 0.27 8.20 11.57
N PRO A 238 -0.08 8.21 10.27
CA PRO A 238 -0.46 7.03 9.48
C PRO A 238 0.47 5.83 9.56
N LEU A 239 1.79 6.05 9.64
CA LEU A 239 2.75 4.95 9.72
C LEU A 239 2.73 4.30 11.10
N HIS A 240 2.49 5.09 12.16
CA HIS A 240 2.43 4.57 13.53
C HIS A 240 1.21 3.70 13.67
N ASN A 241 0.06 4.27 13.28
CA ASN A 241 -1.19 3.55 13.21
C ASN A 241 -1.08 2.32 12.31
N GLY A 242 -0.36 2.43 11.19
CA GLY A 242 -0.10 1.31 10.29
C GLY A 242 0.61 0.16 11.00
N MET A 243 1.73 0.45 11.67
CA MET A 243 2.51 -0.54 12.40
C MET A 243 1.72 -1.14 13.58
N ILE A 244 1.04 -0.31 14.38
CA ILE A 244 0.16 -0.77 15.46
C ILE A 244 -0.88 -1.75 14.92
N ASN A 245 -1.49 -1.45 13.77
CA ASN A 245 -2.50 -2.31 13.16
C ASN A 245 -1.92 -3.59 12.55
N ILE A 246 -0.70 -3.58 12.01
CA ILE A 246 0.02 -4.80 11.62
C ILE A 246 0.30 -5.68 12.84
N ASN A 247 0.86 -5.11 13.90
CA ASN A 247 1.16 -5.83 15.14
C ASN A 247 -0.11 -6.42 15.74
N LYS A 248 -1.15 -5.60 15.90
CA LYS A 248 -2.49 -6.03 16.32
C LYS A 248 -3.04 -7.17 15.47
N PHE A 249 -2.91 -7.09 14.15
CA PHE A 249 -3.35 -8.15 13.25
C PHE A 249 -2.63 -9.48 13.57
N THR A 250 -1.30 -9.46 13.70
CA THR A 250 -0.51 -10.65 14.03
C THR A 250 -0.78 -11.18 15.44
N ASP A 251 -0.99 -10.28 16.40
CA ASP A 251 -1.33 -10.61 17.78
C ASP A 251 -2.69 -11.29 17.89
N LEU A 252 -3.70 -10.85 17.12
CA LEU A 252 -5.02 -11.48 17.12
C LEU A 252 -4.93 -12.96 16.69
N ILE A 253 -4.07 -13.28 15.71
CA ILE A 253 -3.83 -14.67 15.29
C ILE A 253 -3.13 -15.48 16.42
N LEU A 254 -2.14 -14.87 17.08
CA LEU A 254 -1.37 -15.50 18.16
C LEU A 254 -2.08 -15.57 19.52
N SER A 255 -3.07 -14.72 19.75
CA SER A 255 -3.69 -14.48 21.06
C SER A 255 -4.50 -15.66 21.58
N SER A 256 -4.83 -16.58 20.68
CA SER A 256 -5.54 -17.79 21.03
C SER A 256 -4.66 -18.72 21.88
N THR A 257 -5.28 -19.51 22.74
CA THR A 257 -4.66 -20.64 23.47
C THR A 257 -4.05 -21.71 22.55
N LEU A 258 -4.00 -21.45 21.24
CA LEU A 258 -3.59 -22.31 20.14
C LEU A 258 -2.11 -22.16 19.76
N LYS A 259 -1.31 -21.40 20.53
CA LYS A 259 0.16 -21.30 20.34
C LYS A 259 0.85 -22.66 20.30
N THR A 260 0.23 -23.70 20.87
CA THR A 260 0.72 -25.08 20.89
C THR A 260 0.29 -25.92 19.68
N ARG A 261 -0.62 -25.43 18.81
CA ARG A 261 -1.03 -26.12 17.59
C ARG A 261 -0.07 -25.78 16.45
N GLY A 262 0.56 -26.81 15.89
CA GLY A 262 1.64 -26.65 14.90
C GLY A 262 1.27 -25.84 13.67
N SER A 263 0.07 -26.05 13.10
CA SER A 263 -0.39 -25.36 11.88
C SER A 263 -0.63 -23.86 12.08
N ILE A 264 -1.20 -23.47 13.22
CA ILE A 264 -1.49 -22.07 13.56
C ILE A 264 -0.20 -21.32 13.87
N TYR A 265 0.71 -21.96 14.63
CA TYR A 265 2.03 -21.38 14.88
C TYR A 265 2.81 -21.19 13.58
N GLN A 266 2.78 -22.17 12.67
CA GLN A 266 3.42 -22.07 11.35
C GLN A 266 2.82 -20.96 10.48
N LEU A 267 1.48 -20.84 10.48
CA LEU A 267 0.81 -19.73 9.80
C LEU A 267 1.32 -18.38 10.34
N TYR A 268 1.35 -18.23 11.66
CA TYR A 268 1.85 -16.99 12.27
C TYR A 268 3.30 -16.70 11.88
N THR A 269 4.21 -17.68 11.98
CA THR A 269 5.62 -17.47 11.62
C THR A 269 5.78 -17.12 10.14
N GLY A 270 5.00 -17.76 9.26
CA GLY A 270 4.99 -17.45 7.84
C GLY A 270 4.45 -16.04 7.55
N ILE A 271 3.42 -15.59 8.28
CA ILE A 271 2.90 -14.22 8.16
C ILE A 271 4.00 -13.21 8.52
N THR A 272 4.68 -13.42 9.64
CA THR A 272 5.78 -12.54 10.07
C THR A 272 6.92 -12.53 9.05
N GLN A 273 7.30 -13.69 8.52
CA GLN A 273 8.33 -13.79 7.47
C GLN A 273 7.92 -13.04 6.20
N HIS A 274 6.69 -13.18 5.73
CA HIS A 274 6.22 -12.44 4.57
C HIS A 274 6.13 -10.93 4.83
N LEU A 275 5.67 -10.50 6.00
CA LEU A 275 5.68 -9.08 6.37
C LEU A 275 7.10 -8.50 6.32
N GLN A 276 8.10 -9.23 6.83
CA GLN A 276 9.51 -8.84 6.73
C GLN A 276 10.00 -8.79 5.27
N GLN A 277 9.66 -9.79 4.45
CA GLN A 277 9.98 -9.79 3.01
C GLN A 277 9.33 -8.61 2.26
N TYR A 278 8.16 -8.17 2.70
CA TYR A 278 7.50 -6.97 2.20
C TYR A 278 8.03 -5.67 2.82
N GLY A 279 9.05 -5.73 3.68
CA GLY A 279 9.76 -4.56 4.21
C GLY A 279 9.28 -4.06 5.58
N VAL A 280 8.40 -4.78 6.27
CA VAL A 280 7.98 -4.42 7.63
C VAL A 280 9.11 -4.71 8.62
N THR A 281 9.54 -3.70 9.38
CA THR A 281 10.58 -3.80 10.41
C THR A 281 10.11 -3.17 11.73
N ASP A 282 10.66 -3.61 12.86
CA ASP A 282 10.29 -3.12 14.20
C ASP A 282 10.58 -1.62 14.43
N SER A 283 11.43 -0.99 13.61
CA SER A 283 11.73 0.44 13.68
C SER A 283 10.67 1.26 12.94
N PHE A 284 9.68 1.76 13.69
CA PHE A 284 8.60 2.60 13.18
C PHE A 284 9.07 3.99 12.67
N ALA A 285 10.21 4.51 13.14
CA ALA A 285 10.56 5.93 12.96
C ALA A 285 11.27 6.30 11.66
N GLU A 286 11.63 5.32 10.81
CA GLU A 286 12.50 5.59 9.65
C GLU A 286 11.90 4.98 8.38
N ALA A 287 11.41 5.83 7.48
CA ALA A 287 11.15 5.38 6.11
C ALA A 287 12.47 5.38 5.34
N TYR A 288 12.84 4.22 4.81
CA TYR A 288 14.00 4.06 3.95
C TYR A 288 13.54 3.84 2.51
N PHE A 289 14.18 4.53 1.57
CA PHE A 289 13.94 4.39 0.13
C PHE A 289 15.24 4.08 -0.62
N ASP A 290 15.18 3.32 -1.71
CA ASP A 290 16.33 3.18 -2.60
C ASP A 290 16.66 4.51 -3.26
N TYR A 291 15.62 5.22 -3.71
CA TYR A 291 15.73 6.55 -4.32
C TYR A 291 14.73 7.52 -3.70
N LEU A 292 15.20 8.69 -3.28
CA LEU A 292 14.36 9.82 -2.89
C LEU A 292 14.68 11.04 -3.76
N VAL A 293 13.69 11.50 -4.52
CA VAL A 293 13.81 12.72 -5.33
C VAL A 293 13.17 13.87 -4.58
N GLU A 294 13.95 14.87 -4.21
CA GLU A 294 13.49 16.08 -3.52
C GLU A 294 13.42 17.24 -4.50
N PHE A 295 12.21 17.77 -4.69
CA PHE A 295 11.96 18.92 -5.54
C PHE A 295 11.76 20.17 -4.69
N ASN A 296 12.65 21.16 -4.82
CA ASN A 296 12.62 22.39 -4.02
C ASN A 296 11.61 23.43 -4.56
N GLY A 297 10.34 23.04 -4.61
CA GLY A 297 9.20 23.84 -5.09
C GLY A 297 7.91 23.04 -4.94
N LYS A 298 6.75 23.59 -5.31
CA LYS A 298 5.50 22.82 -5.28
C LYS A 298 5.47 21.82 -6.43
N LEU A 299 5.31 20.53 -6.14
CA LEU A 299 5.26 19.49 -7.16
C LEU A 299 3.83 19.31 -7.70
N SER A 300 3.68 19.19 -9.01
CA SER A 300 2.42 18.79 -9.63
C SER A 300 2.51 17.34 -10.11
N ASP A 301 1.57 16.50 -9.66
CA ASP A 301 1.38 15.11 -10.08
C ASP A 301 0.98 14.96 -11.58
N HIS A 302 0.58 16.06 -12.21
CA HIS A 302 0.24 16.12 -13.64
C HIS A 302 1.42 16.52 -14.52
N SER A 303 2.53 16.97 -13.93
CA SER A 303 3.72 17.44 -14.66
C SER A 303 4.39 16.32 -15.46
N PRO A 304 5.03 16.63 -16.61
CA PRO A 304 5.89 15.68 -17.33
C PRO A 304 6.93 15.04 -16.42
N PHE A 305 7.57 15.84 -15.57
CA PHE A 305 8.52 15.38 -14.57
C PHE A 305 7.97 14.27 -13.66
N PHE A 306 6.82 14.51 -13.02
CA PHE A 306 6.22 13.53 -12.12
C PHE A 306 5.76 12.28 -12.86
N LYS A 307 5.19 12.44 -14.06
CA LYS A 307 4.76 11.31 -14.89
C LYS A 307 5.92 10.41 -15.29
N ALA A 308 7.07 11.00 -15.62
CA ALA A 308 8.29 10.25 -15.93
C ALA A 308 8.79 9.45 -14.73
N LEU A 309 8.83 10.06 -13.54
CA LEU A 309 9.18 9.38 -12.29
C LEU A 309 8.23 8.22 -11.98
N ALA A 310 6.92 8.50 -11.99
CA ALA A 310 5.89 7.51 -11.68
C ALA A 310 5.93 6.36 -12.70
N GLY A 311 6.07 6.66 -14.00
CA GLY A 311 6.20 5.67 -15.05
C GLY A 311 7.42 4.77 -14.88
N ALA A 312 8.59 5.35 -14.57
CA ALA A 312 9.81 4.60 -14.29
C ALA A 312 9.67 3.69 -13.05
N ALA A 313 9.01 4.17 -11.99
CA ALA A 313 8.75 3.36 -10.79
C ALA A 313 7.80 2.18 -11.05
N VAL A 314 6.83 2.31 -11.96
CA VAL A 314 5.97 1.18 -12.38
C VAL A 314 6.78 0.09 -13.08
N ILE A 315 7.75 0.47 -13.90
CA ILE A 315 8.58 -0.47 -14.69
C ILE A 315 9.60 -1.20 -13.82
N ASN A 316 10.01 -0.59 -12.69
CA ASN A 316 11.02 -1.11 -11.78
C ASN A 316 10.41 -1.34 -10.36
N PRO A 317 9.49 -2.31 -10.18
CA PRO A 317 8.74 -2.51 -8.94
C PRO A 317 9.59 -3.02 -7.76
N GLU A 318 10.80 -3.51 -8.02
CA GLU A 318 11.73 -3.98 -7.02
C GLU A 318 12.33 -2.86 -6.18
N VAL A 319 12.48 -1.65 -6.75
CA VAL A 319 13.05 -0.48 -6.07
C VAL A 319 11.99 0.35 -5.34
N GLN A 320 12.33 0.84 -4.15
CA GLN A 320 11.51 1.72 -3.34
C GLN A 320 11.81 3.18 -3.68
N VAL A 321 10.88 3.84 -4.38
CA VAL A 321 11.06 5.22 -4.84
C VAL A 321 10.06 6.15 -4.15
N ALA A 322 10.55 7.29 -3.67
CA ALA A 322 9.71 8.39 -3.25
C ALA A 322 10.12 9.70 -3.93
N VAL A 323 9.16 10.58 -4.12
CA VAL A 323 9.40 11.97 -4.52
C VAL A 323 8.77 12.88 -3.48
N LYS A 324 9.45 13.93 -3.04
CA LYS A 324 8.91 14.87 -2.06
C LYS A 324 9.11 16.31 -2.48
N ASP A 325 8.19 17.17 -2.02
CA ASP A 325 8.37 18.61 -2.00
C ASP A 325 8.56 19.13 -0.56
N ALA A 326 8.21 20.39 -0.29
CA ALA A 326 8.33 20.98 1.04
C ALA A 326 7.28 20.48 2.04
N SER A 327 6.12 20.00 1.58
CA SER A 327 4.97 19.64 2.42
C SER A 327 4.51 18.20 2.28
N SER A 328 4.80 17.59 1.14
CA SER A 328 4.19 16.35 0.70
C SER A 328 5.24 15.39 0.13
N ILE A 329 4.99 14.10 0.32
CA ILE A 329 5.79 13.01 -0.23
C ILE A 329 4.88 12.01 -0.90
N TRP A 330 5.22 11.65 -2.13
CA TRP A 330 4.58 10.63 -2.92
C TRP A 330 5.46 9.40 -2.90
N ILE A 331 4.90 8.30 -2.40
CA ILE A 331 5.57 7.02 -2.47
C ILE A 331 5.15 6.36 -3.79
N LEU A 332 6.04 6.33 -4.76
CA LEU A 332 5.71 5.95 -6.13
C LEU A 332 5.47 4.42 -6.24
N PRO A 333 4.61 3.97 -7.17
CA PRO A 333 3.94 4.75 -8.23
C PRO A 333 2.62 5.42 -7.79
N SER A 334 2.34 5.52 -6.48
CA SER A 334 1.15 6.24 -6.01
C SER A 334 1.19 7.69 -6.48
N LYS A 335 0.09 8.15 -7.10
CA LYS A 335 -0.11 9.57 -7.46
C LYS A 335 -0.51 10.42 -6.27
N THR A 336 -0.83 9.79 -5.15
CA THR A 336 -1.39 10.46 -4.00
C THR A 336 -0.31 10.79 -2.98
N ALA A 337 -0.29 12.04 -2.54
CA ALA A 337 0.70 12.55 -1.60
C ALA A 337 0.30 12.25 -0.16
N LEU A 338 1.30 11.96 0.67
CA LEU A 338 1.21 11.95 2.13
C LEU A 338 1.86 13.24 2.68
N PRO A 339 1.36 13.81 3.78
CA PRO A 339 2.06 14.90 4.45
C PRO A 339 3.44 14.44 4.95
N ILE A 340 4.50 15.24 4.76
CA ILE A 340 5.87 14.86 5.22
C ILE A 340 5.94 14.70 6.74
N LYS A 341 5.09 15.43 7.48
CA LYS A 341 4.99 15.33 8.94
C LYS A 341 4.62 13.93 9.45
N VAL A 342 4.15 13.05 8.57
CA VAL A 342 3.90 11.63 8.87
C VAL A 342 5.21 10.85 9.12
N PHE A 343 6.35 11.37 8.68
CA PHE A 343 7.64 10.69 8.84
C PHE A 343 8.46 11.34 9.95
N ASN A 344 8.89 10.56 10.94
CA ASN A 344 9.84 11.02 11.96
C ASN A 344 11.22 11.26 11.35
N GLN A 345 11.68 10.31 10.52
CA GLN A 345 12.86 10.43 9.68
C GLN A 345 12.62 9.82 8.30
N ILE A 346 13.20 10.46 7.28
CA ILE A 346 13.21 9.96 5.90
C ILE A 346 14.67 9.76 5.52
N LYS A 347 15.01 8.52 5.19
CA LYS A 347 16.33 8.12 4.72
C LYS A 347 16.23 7.57 3.30
N ALA A 348 17.32 7.65 2.55
CA ALA A 348 17.41 6.98 1.27
C ALA A 348 18.83 6.58 0.93
N ARG A 349 19.01 5.49 0.18
CA ARG A 349 20.33 5.12 -0.34
C ARG A 349 20.90 6.21 -1.24
N GLN A 350 20.11 6.66 -2.22
CA GLN A 350 20.44 7.77 -3.11
C GLN A 350 19.36 8.85 -3.03
N MET A 351 19.76 10.07 -2.68
CA MET A 351 18.92 11.26 -2.81
C MET A 351 19.27 12.06 -4.07
N VAL A 352 18.26 12.60 -4.74
CA VAL A 352 18.41 13.56 -5.84
C VAL A 352 17.68 14.83 -5.45
N PHE A 353 18.42 15.90 -5.18
CA PHE A 353 17.88 17.20 -4.81
C PHE A 353 17.88 18.14 -6.02
N MET A 354 16.70 18.60 -6.43
CA MET A 354 16.51 19.55 -7.51
C MET A 354 16.29 20.95 -6.96
N GLY A 355 17.33 21.78 -7.06
CA GLY A 355 17.35 23.13 -6.53
C GLY A 355 16.77 24.16 -7.51
N CYS A 356 15.62 24.75 -7.16
CA CYS A 356 15.09 25.92 -7.86
C CYS A 356 15.90 27.17 -7.57
N ASN A 357 16.50 27.78 -8.59
CA ASN A 357 17.07 29.14 -8.60
C ASN A 357 17.56 29.64 -7.23
N HIS A 358 18.69 29.11 -6.75
CA HIS A 358 19.67 29.75 -5.84
C HIS A 358 20.57 28.66 -5.19
N PRO A 359 21.62 28.17 -5.87
CA PRO A 359 22.54 27.17 -5.31
C PRO A 359 23.36 27.67 -4.10
N LYS A 360 23.32 28.97 -3.80
CA LYS A 360 24.14 29.59 -2.73
C LYS A 360 23.75 29.17 -1.31
N ASN A 361 22.56 28.59 -1.11
CA ASN A 361 22.02 28.31 0.23
C ASN A 361 21.66 26.84 0.47
N ILE A 362 22.17 25.91 -0.34
CA ILE A 362 21.95 24.47 -0.07
C ILE A 362 22.87 24.06 1.09
N HIS A 363 22.31 24.01 2.30
CA HIS A 363 22.98 23.45 3.47
C HIS A 363 23.08 21.94 3.32
N VAL A 364 24.18 21.45 2.74
CA VAL A 364 24.39 20.01 2.48
C VAL A 364 24.40 19.19 3.78
N GLU A 365 24.71 19.85 4.91
CA GLU A 365 24.70 19.25 6.24
C GLU A 365 23.33 18.69 6.63
N GLN A 366 22.23 19.22 6.06
CA GLN A 366 20.89 18.72 6.33
C GLN A 366 20.64 17.29 5.81
N PHE A 367 21.51 16.79 4.92
CA PHE A 367 21.43 15.46 4.32
C PHE A 367 22.35 14.45 5.01
N PHE A 368 23.21 14.88 5.94
CA PHE A 368 24.02 13.96 6.73
C PHE A 368 23.13 12.97 7.48
N GLN A 369 23.56 11.71 7.52
CA GLN A 369 22.83 10.59 8.13
C GLN A 369 21.45 10.27 7.52
N LYS A 370 21.00 11.04 6.52
CA LYS A 370 19.77 10.77 5.76
C LYS A 370 20.05 9.99 4.48
N THR A 371 21.23 10.13 3.90
CA THR A 371 21.57 9.42 2.67
C THR A 371 23.04 9.05 2.55
N GLU A 372 23.33 7.98 1.81
CA GLU A 372 24.71 7.59 1.47
C GLU A 372 25.24 8.48 0.34
N LYS A 373 24.38 8.83 -0.62
CA LYS A 373 24.74 9.56 -1.82
C LYS A 373 23.73 10.66 -2.14
N LEU A 374 24.22 11.86 -2.43
CA LEU A 374 23.40 13.01 -2.76
C LEU A 374 23.78 13.54 -4.14
N MET A 375 22.82 13.56 -5.07
CA MET A 375 22.96 14.32 -6.31
C MET A 375 22.28 15.68 -6.12
N LEU A 376 23.04 16.75 -6.28
CA LEU A 376 22.50 18.10 -6.42
C LEU A 376 22.32 18.38 -7.91
N ILE A 377 21.13 18.83 -8.33
CA ILE A 377 20.84 19.30 -9.70
C ILE A 377 20.44 20.77 -9.61
N ASN A 378 21.11 21.63 -10.38
CA ASN A 378 20.90 23.09 -10.36
C ASN A 378 19.80 23.55 -11.33
N GLU A 379 18.72 22.79 -11.42
CA GLU A 379 17.58 23.03 -12.30
C GLU A 379 16.33 22.47 -11.62
N CYS A 380 15.17 23.10 -11.85
CA CYS A 380 13.90 22.62 -11.31
C CYS A 380 12.74 22.77 -12.30
N ASP A 381 13.00 22.43 -13.57
CA ASP A 381 11.97 22.48 -14.59
C ASP A 381 11.08 21.22 -14.55
N GLN A 382 9.82 21.38 -14.12
CA GLN A 382 8.83 20.29 -14.12
C GLN A 382 8.32 19.94 -15.53
N THR A 383 8.61 20.76 -16.54
CA THR A 383 8.25 20.50 -17.94
C THR A 383 9.26 19.58 -18.64
N VAL A 384 10.45 19.40 -18.06
CA VAL A 384 11.49 18.52 -18.59
C VAL A 384 11.23 17.08 -18.19
N GLU A 385 11.29 16.19 -19.17
CA GLU A 385 11.27 14.75 -18.98
C GLU A 385 12.70 14.24 -18.77
N TYR A 386 12.99 13.76 -17.56
CA TYR A 386 14.27 13.11 -17.27
C TYR A 386 14.15 11.60 -17.43
N ASN A 387 15.23 10.95 -17.84
CA ASN A 387 15.27 9.49 -18.00
C ASN A 387 15.43 8.77 -16.65
N PHE A 388 14.40 8.80 -15.80
CA PHE A 388 14.40 8.14 -14.49
C PHE A 388 14.43 6.61 -14.56
N ASP A 389 13.98 6.02 -15.67
CA ASP A 389 14.10 4.56 -15.90
C ASP A 389 15.56 4.11 -15.81
N SER A 390 16.47 4.84 -16.48
CA SER A 390 17.91 4.56 -16.38
C SER A 390 18.48 4.76 -14.97
N LEU A 391 17.91 5.66 -14.16
CA LEU A 391 18.33 5.83 -12.77
C LEU A 391 17.96 4.60 -11.94
N PHE A 392 16.71 4.15 -12.03
CA PHE A 392 16.20 3.08 -11.17
C PHE A 392 16.76 1.72 -11.56
N ARG A 393 16.92 1.45 -12.85
CA ARG A 393 17.46 0.17 -13.36
C ARG A 393 18.98 0.09 -13.30
N ASP A 394 19.66 1.13 -13.79
CA ASP A 394 21.10 1.07 -14.09
C ASP A 394 21.94 2.02 -13.19
N GLY A 395 21.28 2.81 -12.34
CA GLY A 395 21.90 3.70 -11.37
C GLY A 395 22.36 5.04 -11.93
N ILE A 396 23.07 5.80 -11.08
CA ILE A 396 23.36 7.21 -11.30
C ILE A 396 24.21 7.48 -12.56
N LYS A 397 25.11 6.56 -12.92
CA LYS A 397 25.98 6.70 -14.11
C LYS A 397 25.18 6.68 -15.41
N ALA A 398 24.22 5.76 -15.50
CA ALA A 398 23.35 5.69 -16.66
C ALA A 398 22.44 6.92 -16.74
N PHE A 399 21.90 7.37 -15.60
CA PHE A 399 21.11 8.58 -15.50
C PHE A 399 21.85 9.82 -16.04
N ILE A 400 23.07 10.09 -15.57
CA ILE A 400 23.83 11.28 -16.03
C ILE A 400 24.27 11.18 -17.50
N GLY A 401 24.52 9.97 -18.00
CA GLY A 401 24.88 9.73 -19.39
C GLY A 401 23.70 9.96 -20.33
N LYS A 402 22.49 9.54 -19.94
CA LYS A 402 21.25 9.74 -20.72
C LYS A 402 20.70 11.17 -20.62
N ASN A 403 20.92 11.84 -19.50
CA ASN A 403 20.50 13.23 -19.28
C ASN A 403 21.68 14.19 -19.45
N SER A 404 22.27 14.26 -20.64
CA SER A 404 23.56 14.93 -20.89
C SER A 404 23.57 16.45 -20.67
N LYS A 405 22.40 17.09 -20.61
CA LYS A 405 22.25 18.54 -20.49
C LYS A 405 22.15 19.05 -19.06
N ILE A 406 22.02 18.16 -18.07
CA ILE A 406 21.75 18.57 -16.69
C ILE A 406 23.04 19.01 -15.99
N ASN A 407 22.98 20.12 -15.27
CA ASN A 407 24.05 20.53 -14.37
C ASN A 407 23.88 19.88 -13.00
N PHE A 408 24.91 19.17 -12.54
CA PHE A 408 24.83 18.39 -11.31
C PHE A 408 26.16 18.25 -10.58
N VAL A 409 26.08 17.93 -9.29
CA VAL A 409 27.20 17.48 -8.46
C VAL A 409 26.74 16.26 -7.66
N GLN A 410 27.44 15.13 -7.79
CA GLN A 410 27.20 13.90 -7.04
C GLN A 410 28.18 13.83 -5.86
N LEU A 411 27.64 13.71 -4.66
CA LEU A 411 28.35 13.70 -3.39
C LEU A 411 28.22 12.34 -2.71
N HIS A 412 29.31 11.87 -2.11
CA HIS A 412 29.30 10.77 -1.17
C HIS A 412 29.25 11.34 0.26
N MET A 413 28.09 11.22 0.90
CA MET A 413 27.79 11.96 2.13
C MET A 413 28.67 11.58 3.32
N PRO A 414 28.98 10.28 3.58
CA PRO A 414 29.89 9.91 4.67
C PRO A 414 31.28 10.50 4.52
N SER A 415 31.85 10.47 3.30
CA SER A 415 33.16 11.07 3.03
C SER A 415 33.15 12.59 3.19
N LEU A 416 32.05 13.24 2.80
CA LEU A 416 31.91 14.68 2.96
C LEU A 416 31.76 15.08 4.44
N GLU A 417 31.02 14.30 5.23
CA GLU A 417 30.85 14.54 6.67
C GLU A 417 32.19 14.51 7.42
N MET A 418 33.10 13.60 7.05
CA MET A 418 34.43 13.47 7.64
C MET A 418 35.30 14.73 7.49
N ILE A 419 35.15 15.47 6.38
CA ILE A 419 35.98 16.64 6.04
C ILE A 419 35.23 17.97 6.19
N ARG A 420 34.02 17.96 6.77
CA ARG A 420 33.12 19.12 6.78
C ARG A 420 33.74 20.37 7.40
N ASN A 421 34.52 20.21 8.48
CA ASN A 421 35.11 21.34 9.22
C ASN A 421 36.19 22.04 8.38
N ASP A 422 36.85 21.29 7.49
CA ASP A 422 37.97 21.75 6.67
C ASP A 422 37.49 22.42 5.36
N LEU A 423 36.21 22.26 5.01
CA LEU A 423 35.55 22.84 3.83
C LEU A 423 34.71 24.10 4.17
N SER A 424 34.74 24.58 5.40
CA SER A 424 33.69 25.46 5.97
C SER A 424 33.44 26.85 5.36
N PRO A 425 34.30 27.47 4.52
CA PRO A 425 33.88 28.69 3.82
C PRO A 425 33.19 28.46 2.47
N SER A 426 33.20 27.25 1.89
CA SER A 426 32.64 26.98 0.55
C SER A 426 31.37 26.13 0.59
N GLN A 427 30.23 26.71 0.96
CA GLN A 427 28.94 25.99 0.97
C GLN A 427 28.30 25.82 -0.43
N ASN A 428 28.87 26.43 -1.48
CA ASN A 428 28.38 26.30 -2.84
C ASN A 428 29.23 25.33 -3.67
N PHE A 429 28.81 24.06 -3.70
CA PHE A 429 29.51 23.01 -4.44
C PHE A 429 29.55 23.25 -5.95
N PHE A 430 28.55 23.92 -6.54
CA PHE A 430 28.56 24.27 -7.97
C PHE A 430 29.62 25.31 -8.31
N GLU A 431 29.80 26.33 -7.45
CA GLU A 431 30.89 27.30 -7.59
C GLU A 431 32.25 26.65 -7.35
N LEU A 432 32.35 25.77 -6.34
CA LEU A 432 33.56 25.00 -6.07
C LEU A 432 34.02 24.26 -7.33
N VAL A 433 33.17 23.40 -7.90
CA VAL A 433 33.57 22.58 -9.06
C VAL A 433 33.70 23.37 -10.38
N LYS A 434 33.20 24.62 -10.44
CA LYS A 434 33.29 25.47 -11.64
C LYS A 434 34.74 25.85 -11.97
N HIS A 435 35.55 26.13 -10.95
CA HIS A 435 36.92 26.62 -11.15
C HIS A 435 37.92 25.53 -11.53
N ARG A 436 37.65 24.26 -11.17
CA ARG A 436 38.49 23.09 -11.51
C ARG A 436 39.98 23.26 -11.16
N ASP A 437 40.26 24.07 -10.15
CA ASP A 437 41.61 24.52 -9.81
C ASP A 437 42.16 23.73 -8.62
N ILE A 438 42.86 22.62 -8.90
CA ILE A 438 43.38 21.69 -7.89
C ILE A 438 44.33 22.32 -6.86
N GLU A 439 44.83 23.54 -7.10
CA GLU A 439 45.74 24.21 -6.18
C GLU A 439 45.03 24.90 -5.00
N ARG A 440 43.70 25.12 -5.09
CA ARG A 440 42.95 25.74 -3.98
C ARG A 440 42.89 24.82 -2.75
N LYS A 441 42.84 25.44 -1.58
CA LYS A 441 42.83 24.76 -0.28
C LYS A 441 41.72 23.70 -0.20
N GLU A 442 40.54 24.02 -0.70
CA GLU A 442 39.36 23.16 -0.68
C GLU A 442 39.58 21.85 -1.47
N PHE A 443 40.28 21.91 -2.61
CA PHE A 443 40.57 20.72 -3.41
C PHE A 443 41.70 19.86 -2.84
N LYS A 444 42.67 20.50 -2.16
CA LYS A 444 43.68 19.79 -1.38
C LYS A 444 43.05 19.05 -0.20
N THR A 445 42.08 19.67 0.48
CA THR A 445 41.27 19.02 1.52
C THR A 445 40.48 17.83 0.97
N LEU A 446 39.91 17.95 -0.24
CA LEU A 446 39.26 16.82 -0.93
C LEU A 446 40.26 15.76 -1.44
N GLY A 447 41.56 16.02 -1.35
CA GLY A 447 42.61 15.12 -1.83
C GLY A 447 42.63 14.93 -3.34
N TRP A 448 42.15 15.91 -4.12
CA TRP A 448 42.10 15.82 -5.58
C TRP A 448 43.50 15.90 -6.19
N SER A 449 43.85 14.89 -7.00
CA SER A 449 45.12 14.86 -7.74
C SER A 449 44.92 15.14 -9.23
N LYS A 450 43.77 14.75 -9.79
CA LYS A 450 43.44 14.91 -11.21
C LYS A 450 41.94 15.00 -11.43
N ILE A 451 41.51 15.66 -12.50
CA ILE A 451 40.11 15.68 -12.96
C ILE A 451 40.06 15.09 -14.37
N GLN A 452 39.20 14.09 -14.59
CA GLN A 452 39.07 13.40 -15.87
C GLN A 452 37.66 13.60 -16.46
N TRP A 453 37.57 14.02 -17.72
CA TRP A 453 36.31 13.98 -18.46
C TRP A 453 36.00 12.56 -18.95
N LYS A 454 34.85 12.02 -18.54
CA LYS A 454 34.34 10.72 -18.99
C LYS A 454 33.35 10.94 -20.13
N LYS A 455 33.76 10.61 -21.36
CA LYS A 455 32.98 10.87 -22.58
C LYS A 455 31.63 10.16 -22.60
N ASP A 456 31.61 8.91 -22.12
CA ASP A 456 30.44 8.04 -22.01
C ASP A 456 29.39 8.57 -21.02
N LEU A 457 29.83 9.26 -19.97
CA LEU A 457 28.95 9.84 -18.94
C LEU A 457 28.64 11.32 -19.19
N HIS A 458 29.36 11.95 -20.13
CA HIS A 458 29.38 13.39 -20.31
C HIS A 458 29.59 14.16 -18.99
N ALA A 459 30.49 13.69 -18.13
CA ALA A 459 30.72 14.26 -16.81
C ALA A 459 32.21 14.23 -16.41
N TYR A 460 32.58 15.08 -15.47
CA TYR A 460 33.90 15.04 -14.83
C TYR A 460 33.90 14.08 -13.65
N ARG A 461 34.98 13.33 -13.49
CA ARG A 461 35.28 12.52 -12.30
C ARG A 461 36.63 12.94 -11.73
N PRO A 462 36.70 13.40 -10.48
CA PRO A 462 37.96 13.63 -9.80
C PRO A 462 38.61 12.30 -9.41
N GLU A 463 39.93 12.28 -9.40
CA GLU A 463 40.75 11.26 -8.78
C GLU A 463 41.19 11.83 -7.42
N ALA A 464 40.76 11.20 -6.33
CA ALA A 464 40.85 11.76 -5.00
C ALA A 464 41.15 10.69 -3.95
N VAL A 465 41.90 11.07 -2.91
CA VAL A 465 42.10 10.21 -1.72
C VAL A 465 40.79 10.08 -0.94
N ILE A 466 39.98 11.16 -0.91
CA ILE A 466 38.66 11.19 -0.28
C ILE A 466 37.62 11.40 -1.40
N GLU A 467 36.85 10.36 -1.71
CA GLU A 467 35.84 10.39 -2.78
C GLU A 467 34.54 11.14 -2.38
N ALA A 468 34.66 12.32 -1.77
CA ALA A 468 33.49 13.12 -1.34
C ALA A 468 32.67 13.67 -2.51
N ILE A 469 33.30 13.89 -3.67
CA ILE A 469 32.63 14.27 -4.93
C ILE A 469 32.93 13.17 -5.96
N GLU A 470 31.90 12.46 -6.43
CA GLU A 470 32.08 11.33 -7.35
C GLU A 470 32.04 11.77 -8.82
N TYR A 471 31.08 12.62 -9.17
CA TYR A 471 30.84 13.10 -10.54
C TYR A 471 30.28 14.53 -10.52
N PHE A 472 30.59 15.33 -11.54
CA PHE A 472 29.96 16.65 -11.70
C PHE A 472 29.92 17.11 -13.16
N ARG A 473 28.99 18.03 -13.46
CA ARG A 473 28.82 18.75 -14.73
C ARG A 473 28.23 20.13 -14.46
N ASN A 474 28.79 21.15 -15.10
CA ASN A 474 28.43 22.57 -14.96
C ASN A 474 28.23 23.22 -16.32
#